data_AF-A0A6A7VJ98-F1
#
_entry.id   AF-A0A6A7VJ98-F1
#
_cell.length_a   1.000
_cell.length_b   1.000
_cell.length_c   1.000
_cell.angle_alpha   90.00
_cell.angle_beta   90.00
_cell.angle_gamma   90.00
#
_symmetry.space_group_name_H-M   'P 1'
#
loop_
_entity.id
_entity.type
_entity.pdbx_description
1 polymer ?
#
loop_
_entity_poly.entity_id
_entity_poly.type
_entity_poly.pdbx_seq_one_letter_code
_entity_poly.pdbx_strand_id
1 'polypeptide(L)'
;MLIAVLILALIMTSIGWHLSHDIFSPYVAVPGVWAIAILIYYFLPNTFYPVHNKFPYTLAIWLVGFFISSITCEFLTPSASIASVLRQPSQKVLYIYTAITCISIPIVCGIIIKQALLEDPENIFRYMRIMNTGIDENIEMPNLGILIYFVALAFIMLFYALIYFKSKTMIILITILNLLVATVTMAKTTFLSIMFSALYLCYVQGKIKIRHLVYGLLAFILLSFGVQSLRAVGEDLETNSFLALYLSSSIVAFDYYTIPFSSEHLGMHTFRILYAIGHTLGITEPPTETILEFVSIPDMTNTYTNMYPFYEDFGNIGVFVFSIVYGIFYGFLYKKSRTGGKIQLVLYAIFLTFVLMEFIGEFIFTNMSVTIQYIVFATLPFLFSKQNTSKYSTK
;
A
#
# COMPACT_ATOMS: atom_id res chain seq x y z
N MET A 1 18.90 -19.97 -8.26
CA MET A 1 19.05 -18.86 -7.28
C MET A 1 17.74 -18.54 -6.57
N LEU A 2 16.61 -18.38 -7.28
CA LEU A 2 15.30 -18.06 -6.67
C LEU A 2 14.83 -19.04 -5.58
N ILE A 3 15.04 -20.36 -5.75
CA ILE A 3 14.76 -21.37 -4.71
C ILE A 3 15.56 -21.11 -3.42
N ALA A 4 16.82 -20.67 -3.53
CA ALA A 4 17.62 -20.35 -2.34
C ALA A 4 17.07 -19.14 -1.60
N VAL A 5 16.54 -18.15 -2.34
CA VAL A 5 15.87 -16.98 -1.76
C VAL A 5 14.53 -17.35 -1.12
N LEU A 6 13.78 -18.29 -1.70
CA LEU A 6 12.60 -18.86 -1.07
C LEU A 6 12.94 -19.53 0.26
N ILE A 7 13.99 -20.36 0.30
CA ILE A 7 14.44 -21.01 1.54
C ILE A 7 14.86 -19.95 2.57
N LEU A 8 15.62 -18.93 2.15
CA LEU A 8 15.99 -17.79 3.00
C LEU A 8 14.75 -17.10 3.59
N ALA A 9 13.77 -16.76 2.74
CA ALA A 9 12.53 -16.12 3.17
C ALA A 9 11.77 -17.00 4.19
N LEU A 10 11.62 -18.30 3.92
CA LEU A 10 10.96 -19.24 4.84
C LEU A 10 11.68 -19.37 6.19
N ILE A 11 13.02 -19.42 6.18
CA ILE A 11 13.83 -19.45 7.40
C ILE A 11 13.61 -18.16 8.20
N MET A 12 13.65 -17.00 7.55
CA MET A 12 13.47 -15.70 8.19
C MET A 12 12.05 -15.56 8.75
N THR A 13 11.02 -15.95 8.01
CA THR A 13 9.64 -16.01 8.51
C THR A 13 9.53 -16.90 9.75
N SER A 14 10.19 -18.07 9.75
CA SER A 14 10.15 -19.01 10.87
C SER A 14 10.87 -18.46 12.11
N ILE A 15 12.05 -17.87 11.94
CA ILE A 15 12.79 -17.20 13.02
C ILE A 15 11.96 -16.04 13.55
N GLY A 16 11.44 -15.20 12.67
CA GLY A 16 10.60 -14.06 13.04
C GLY A 16 9.37 -14.50 13.83
N TRP A 17 8.69 -15.57 13.41
CA TRP A 17 7.53 -16.12 14.10
C TRP A 17 7.90 -16.62 15.49
N HIS A 18 9.04 -17.30 15.64
CA HIS A 18 9.53 -17.75 16.93
C HIS A 18 9.84 -16.59 17.89
N LEU A 19 10.29 -15.45 17.37
CA LEU A 19 10.58 -14.26 18.16
C LEU A 19 9.30 -13.49 18.53
N SER A 20 8.40 -13.25 17.58
CA SER A 20 7.25 -12.36 17.77
C SER A 20 5.99 -13.06 18.26
N HIS A 21 5.79 -14.33 17.88
CA HIS A 21 4.52 -15.05 17.93
C HIS A 21 3.35 -14.29 17.26
N ASP A 22 3.67 -13.48 16.26
CA ASP A 22 2.74 -12.58 15.58
C ASP A 22 3.06 -12.54 14.09
N ILE A 23 2.13 -13.00 13.26
CA ILE A 23 2.27 -13.05 11.80
C ILE A 23 2.36 -11.66 11.17
N PHE A 24 1.86 -10.65 11.88
CA PHE A 24 1.87 -9.28 11.37
C PHE A 24 3.16 -8.56 11.69
N SER A 25 3.98 -9.08 12.61
CA SER A 25 5.31 -8.53 12.87
C SER A 25 6.05 -8.30 11.55
N PRO A 26 6.70 -7.15 11.34
CA PRO A 26 7.26 -6.79 10.05
C PRO A 26 8.32 -7.78 9.55
N TYR A 27 9.16 -8.31 10.45
CA TYR A 27 10.16 -9.33 10.13
C TYR A 27 9.58 -10.75 9.99
N VAL A 28 8.26 -10.91 10.13
CA VAL A 28 7.52 -12.12 9.71
C VAL A 28 6.78 -11.86 8.40
N ALA A 29 6.05 -10.74 8.35
CA ALA A 29 5.20 -10.35 7.23
C ALA A 29 6.00 -10.14 5.94
N VAL A 30 7.09 -9.37 5.96
CA VAL A 30 7.90 -9.12 4.74
C VAL A 30 8.46 -10.41 4.15
N PRO A 31 9.27 -11.23 4.86
CA PRO A 31 9.76 -12.47 4.28
C PRO A 31 8.63 -13.46 3.96
N GLY A 32 7.53 -13.45 4.73
CA GLY A 32 6.39 -14.33 4.49
C GLY A 32 5.64 -14.00 3.20
N VAL A 33 5.39 -12.72 2.94
CA VAL A 33 4.77 -12.23 1.70
C VAL A 33 5.65 -12.57 0.50
N TRP A 34 6.96 -12.37 0.60
CA TRP A 34 7.90 -12.74 -0.46
C TRP A 34 7.97 -14.25 -0.71
N ALA A 35 7.95 -15.08 0.35
CA ALA A 35 7.87 -16.52 0.20
C ALA A 35 6.58 -16.93 -0.54
N ILE A 36 5.43 -16.35 -0.17
CA ILE A 36 4.15 -16.58 -0.84
C ILE A 36 4.22 -16.16 -2.31
N ALA A 37 4.77 -14.98 -2.63
CA ALA A 37 4.89 -14.49 -4.00
C ALA A 37 5.77 -15.41 -4.87
N ILE A 38 6.88 -15.92 -4.33
CA ILE A 38 7.74 -16.88 -5.05
C ILE A 38 7.03 -18.23 -5.25
N LEU A 39 6.30 -18.72 -4.25
CA LEU A 39 5.52 -19.97 -4.38
C LEU A 39 4.44 -19.81 -5.46
N ILE A 40 3.74 -18.68 -5.47
CA ILE A 40 2.75 -18.36 -6.50
C ILE A 40 3.38 -18.41 -7.90
N TYR A 41 4.56 -17.80 -8.09
CA TYR A 41 5.28 -17.84 -9.36
C TYR A 41 5.60 -19.27 -9.83
N TYR A 42 5.95 -20.18 -8.91
CA TYR A 42 6.25 -21.58 -9.27
C TYR A 42 5.01 -22.44 -9.49
N PHE A 43 3.93 -22.20 -8.75
CA PHE A 43 2.76 -23.08 -8.75
C PHE A 43 1.62 -22.64 -9.68
N LEU A 44 1.51 -21.34 -9.97
CA LEU A 44 0.54 -20.88 -10.96
C LEU A 44 1.06 -21.14 -12.37
N PRO A 45 0.27 -21.80 -13.24
CA PRO A 45 0.62 -21.91 -14.65
C PRO A 45 0.83 -20.52 -15.26
N ASN A 46 2.00 -20.29 -15.84
CA ASN A 46 2.34 -19.04 -16.49
C ASN A 46 3.28 -19.30 -17.68
N THR A 47 3.29 -18.37 -18.63
CA THR A 47 4.15 -18.37 -19.82
C THR A 47 5.32 -17.39 -19.66
N PHE A 48 5.50 -16.83 -18.46
CA PHE A 48 6.46 -15.76 -18.21
C PHE A 48 7.90 -16.22 -18.37
N TYR A 49 8.78 -15.25 -18.58
CA TYR A 49 10.21 -15.52 -18.61
C TYR A 49 10.69 -16.15 -17.29
N PRO A 50 11.65 -17.09 -17.35
CA PRO A 50 12.22 -17.71 -16.16
C PRO A 50 12.98 -16.66 -15.32
N VAL A 51 12.72 -16.57 -14.03
CA VAL A 51 13.39 -15.61 -13.13
C VAL A 51 14.76 -16.15 -12.71
N HIS A 52 15.84 -15.56 -13.21
CA HIS A 52 17.20 -16.05 -12.95
C HIS A 52 18.30 -14.97 -12.98
N ASN A 53 17.97 -13.72 -13.26
CA ASN A 53 18.95 -12.64 -13.42
C ASN A 53 19.19 -11.90 -12.10
N LYS A 54 18.81 -10.61 -12.05
CA LYS A 54 19.08 -9.66 -10.97
C LYS A 54 18.13 -9.80 -9.78
N PHE A 55 16.87 -10.16 -10.02
CA PHE A 55 15.82 -10.17 -9.00
C PHE A 55 16.17 -11.01 -7.77
N PRO A 56 16.62 -12.29 -7.88
CA PRO A 56 16.81 -13.11 -6.69
C PRO A 56 17.90 -12.56 -5.76
N TYR A 57 18.99 -12.03 -6.33
CA TYR A 57 20.08 -11.45 -5.55
C TYR A 57 19.63 -10.16 -4.86
N THR A 58 18.94 -9.27 -5.60
CA THR A 58 18.42 -8.03 -5.06
C THR A 58 17.37 -8.26 -3.97
N LEU A 59 16.49 -9.25 -4.13
CA LEU A 59 15.54 -9.65 -3.10
C LEU A 59 16.24 -10.18 -1.85
N ALA A 60 17.31 -10.98 -1.98
CA ALA A 60 18.07 -11.45 -0.82
C ALA A 60 18.66 -10.27 -0.02
N ILE A 61 19.18 -9.24 -0.69
CA ILE A 61 19.66 -8.01 -0.05
C ILE A 61 18.51 -7.31 0.69
N TRP A 62 17.37 -7.12 0.03
CA TRP A 62 16.19 -6.49 0.62
C TRP A 62 15.74 -7.21 1.89
N LEU A 63 15.57 -8.54 1.81
CA LEU A 63 15.11 -9.36 2.92
C LEU A 63 16.07 -9.26 4.10
N VAL A 64 17.37 -9.48 3.88
CA VAL A 64 18.38 -9.50 4.96
C VAL A 64 18.48 -8.14 5.65
N GLY A 65 18.60 -7.06 4.87
CA GLY A 65 18.73 -5.71 5.42
C GLY A 65 17.47 -5.28 6.17
N PHE A 66 16.28 -5.54 5.62
CA PHE A 66 15.01 -5.28 6.29
C PHE A 66 14.88 -6.07 7.60
N PHE A 67 15.14 -7.37 7.58
CA PHE A 67 14.91 -8.25 8.72
C PHE A 67 15.81 -7.92 9.90
N ILE A 68 17.12 -7.77 9.65
CA ILE A 68 18.09 -7.45 10.70
C ILE A 68 17.76 -6.09 11.32
N SER A 69 17.53 -5.07 10.48
CA SER A 69 17.25 -3.72 10.97
C SER A 69 15.90 -3.61 11.67
N SER A 70 14.88 -4.35 11.23
CA SER A 70 13.56 -4.37 11.85
C SER A 70 13.56 -5.01 13.23
N ILE A 71 14.22 -6.16 13.37
CA ILE A 71 14.43 -6.81 14.68
C ILE A 71 15.21 -5.89 15.60
N THR A 72 16.35 -5.38 15.13
CA THR A 72 17.22 -4.51 15.92
C THR A 72 16.46 -3.27 16.40
N CYS A 73 15.70 -2.63 15.51
CA CYS A 73 14.91 -1.46 15.85
C CYS A 73 13.78 -1.77 16.84
N GLU A 74 13.06 -2.90 16.70
CA GLU A 74 12.03 -3.29 17.67
C GLU A 74 12.63 -3.45 19.08
N PHE A 75 13.77 -4.14 19.19
CA PHE A 75 14.42 -4.40 20.47
C PHE A 75 14.99 -3.14 21.13
N LEU A 76 15.57 -2.23 20.33
CA LEU A 76 16.13 -0.97 20.83
C LEU A 76 15.04 0.08 21.13
N THR A 77 13.89 -0.01 20.47
CA THR A 77 12.80 0.95 20.67
C THR A 77 12.11 0.70 22.01
N PRO A 78 12.03 1.69 22.92
CA PRO A 78 11.30 1.52 24.17
C PRO A 78 9.80 1.33 23.90
N SER A 79 9.08 0.71 24.83
CA SER A 79 7.62 0.60 24.76
C SER A 79 6.93 1.97 24.60
N ALA A 80 5.68 1.98 24.15
CA ALA A 80 4.87 3.18 24.10
C ALA A 80 4.77 3.82 25.49
N SER A 81 4.94 5.15 25.55
CA SER A 81 4.81 5.87 26.81
C SER A 81 3.35 5.85 27.28
N ILE A 82 3.13 5.98 28.59
CA ILE A 82 1.79 6.05 29.19
C ILE A 82 0.95 7.14 28.50
N ALA A 83 1.56 8.30 28.20
CA ALA A 83 0.90 9.38 27.48
C ALA A 83 0.45 8.98 26.07
N SER A 84 1.22 8.15 25.34
CA SER A 84 0.83 7.63 24.02
C SER A 84 -0.33 6.63 24.13
N VAL A 85 -0.28 5.74 25.13
CA VAL A 85 -1.32 4.72 25.38
C VAL A 85 -2.65 5.37 25.77
N LEU A 86 -2.61 6.42 26.62
CA LEU A 86 -3.81 7.09 27.09
C LEU A 86 -4.37 8.13 26.11
N ARG A 87 -3.58 8.58 25.13
CA ARG A 87 -4.01 9.61 24.16
C ARG A 87 -5.32 9.22 23.49
N GLN A 88 -6.18 10.18 23.20
CA GLN A 88 -7.41 9.93 22.42
C GLN A 88 -7.48 10.95 21.30
N PRO A 89 -8.02 10.61 20.13
CA PRO A 89 -8.24 11.61 19.09
C PRO A 89 -9.35 12.57 19.51
N SER A 90 -9.24 13.83 19.07
CA SER A 90 -10.26 14.84 19.26
C SER A 90 -11.53 14.46 18.49
N GLN A 91 -12.60 14.17 19.21
CA GLN A 91 -13.89 13.81 18.61
C GLN A 91 -14.42 14.90 17.68
N LYS A 92 -14.20 16.18 18.02
CA LYS A 92 -14.58 17.31 17.16
C LYS A 92 -13.89 17.24 15.79
N VAL A 93 -12.57 16.98 15.77
CA VAL A 93 -11.81 16.85 14.52
C VAL A 93 -12.30 15.64 13.73
N LEU A 94 -12.58 14.50 14.40
CA LEU A 94 -13.13 13.33 13.72
C LEU A 94 -14.49 13.60 13.08
N TYR A 95 -15.39 14.32 13.73
CA TYR A 95 -16.68 14.69 13.12
C TYR A 95 -16.51 15.67 11.95
N ILE A 96 -15.56 16.61 12.02
CA ILE A 96 -15.22 17.48 10.89
C ILE A 96 -14.69 16.64 9.72
N TYR A 97 -13.78 15.70 9.98
CA TYR A 97 -13.25 14.80 8.95
C TYR A 97 -14.35 13.94 8.33
N THR A 98 -15.27 13.40 9.14
CA THR A 98 -16.46 12.69 8.64
C THR A 98 -17.28 13.58 7.72
N ALA A 99 -17.60 14.81 8.13
CA ALA A 99 -18.39 15.72 7.31
C ALA A 99 -17.70 16.04 5.97
N ILE A 100 -16.40 16.34 5.99
CA ILE A 100 -15.60 16.58 4.78
C ILE A 100 -15.63 15.34 3.89
N THR A 101 -15.42 14.14 4.44
CA THR A 101 -15.43 12.87 3.69
C THR A 101 -16.79 12.61 3.04
N CYS A 102 -17.88 12.79 3.79
CA CYS A 102 -19.24 12.58 3.29
C CYS A 102 -19.65 13.56 2.18
N ILE A 103 -19.05 14.75 2.12
CA ILE A 103 -19.32 15.75 1.07
C ILE A 103 -18.38 15.56 -0.12
N SER A 104 -17.07 15.49 0.13
CA SER A 104 -16.05 15.48 -0.91
C SER A 104 -16.05 14.19 -1.75
N ILE A 105 -16.24 13.02 -1.14
CA ILE A 105 -16.11 11.75 -1.86
C ILE A 105 -17.22 11.55 -2.90
N PRO A 106 -18.51 11.80 -2.60
CA PRO A 106 -19.54 11.78 -3.64
C PRO A 106 -19.27 12.78 -4.77
N ILE A 107 -18.72 13.96 -4.47
CA ILE A 107 -18.37 14.96 -5.50
C ILE A 107 -17.25 14.44 -6.40
N VAL A 108 -16.15 13.95 -5.81
CA VAL A 108 -15.02 13.37 -6.57
C VAL A 108 -15.49 12.23 -7.46
N CYS A 109 -16.25 11.28 -6.90
CA CYS A 109 -16.78 10.14 -7.64
C CYS A 109 -17.76 10.59 -8.74
N GLY A 110 -18.62 11.57 -8.45
CA GLY A 110 -19.57 12.12 -9.41
C GLY A 110 -18.89 12.81 -10.59
N ILE A 111 -17.79 13.54 -10.37
CA ILE A 111 -17.03 14.18 -11.46
C ILE A 111 -16.45 13.12 -12.40
N ILE A 112 -15.79 12.08 -11.85
CA ILE A 112 -15.16 11.01 -12.64
C ILE A 112 -16.22 10.21 -13.41
N ILE A 113 -17.32 9.81 -12.74
CA ILE A 113 -18.41 9.07 -13.38
C ILE A 113 -19.08 9.92 -14.46
N LYS A 114 -19.30 11.22 -14.22
CA LYS A 114 -19.91 12.12 -15.20
C LYS A 114 -19.06 12.20 -16.48
N GLN A 115 -17.74 12.33 -16.36
CA GLN A 115 -16.86 12.36 -17.52
C GLN A 115 -16.95 11.04 -18.29
N ALA A 116 -16.84 9.89 -17.61
CA ALA A 116 -16.96 8.59 -18.27
C ALA A 116 -18.33 8.38 -18.96
N LEU A 117 -19.42 8.87 -18.36
CA LEU A 117 -20.76 8.82 -18.96
C LEU A 117 -20.92 9.71 -20.20
N LEU A 118 -20.22 10.84 -20.27
CA LEU A 118 -20.31 11.76 -21.40
C LEU A 118 -19.46 11.29 -22.58
N GLU A 119 -18.30 10.69 -22.30
CA GLU A 119 -17.32 10.30 -23.32
C GLU A 119 -17.56 8.88 -23.87
N ASP A 120 -17.84 7.89 -23.01
CA ASP A 120 -18.06 6.49 -23.41
C ASP A 120 -19.13 5.83 -22.52
N PRO A 121 -20.42 6.18 -22.72
CA PRO A 121 -21.52 5.65 -21.91
C PRO A 121 -21.73 4.14 -22.04
N GLU A 122 -21.30 3.53 -23.15
CA GLU A 122 -21.44 2.10 -23.37
C GLU A 122 -20.35 1.29 -22.62
N ASN A 123 -19.15 1.85 -22.46
CA ASN A 123 -18.02 1.17 -21.82
C ASN A 123 -17.44 1.95 -20.62
N ILE A 124 -18.30 2.55 -19.79
CA ILE A 124 -17.94 3.41 -18.65
C ILE A 124 -16.83 2.82 -17.78
N PHE A 125 -16.92 1.53 -17.44
CA PHE A 125 -15.92 0.87 -16.57
C PHE A 125 -14.54 0.73 -17.24
N ARG A 126 -14.52 0.46 -18.55
CA ARG A 126 -13.29 0.43 -19.35
C ARG A 126 -12.70 1.83 -19.45
N TYR A 127 -13.53 2.83 -19.75
CA TYR A 127 -13.12 4.23 -19.85
C TYR A 127 -12.52 4.73 -18.52
N MET A 128 -13.20 4.51 -17.39
CA MET A 128 -12.68 4.84 -16.07
C MET A 128 -11.35 4.14 -15.78
N ARG A 129 -11.15 2.90 -16.24
CA ARG A 129 -9.87 2.22 -16.08
C ARG A 129 -8.78 2.92 -16.87
N ILE A 130 -9.00 3.20 -18.16
CA ILE A 130 -8.02 3.85 -19.04
C ILE A 130 -7.59 5.19 -18.44
N MET A 131 -8.57 6.01 -18.05
CA MET A 131 -8.38 7.30 -17.39
C MET A 131 -7.55 7.22 -16.09
N ASN A 132 -7.73 6.17 -15.28
CA ASN A 132 -6.95 5.99 -14.05
C ASN A 132 -5.56 5.38 -14.29
N THR A 133 -5.33 4.76 -15.45
CA THR A 133 -4.05 4.12 -15.80
C THR A 133 -3.14 4.94 -16.68
N GLY A 134 -3.66 5.95 -17.37
CA GLY A 134 -2.88 6.66 -18.40
C GLY A 134 -2.44 5.77 -19.55
N ILE A 135 -3.13 4.65 -19.83
CA ILE A 135 -2.82 3.77 -20.97
C ILE A 135 -2.96 4.52 -22.30
N ASP A 136 -3.91 5.45 -22.36
CA ASP A 136 -4.16 6.32 -23.51
C ASP A 136 -3.93 7.76 -23.07
N GLU A 137 -2.92 8.40 -23.65
CA GLU A 137 -2.56 9.80 -23.39
C GLU A 137 -3.71 10.77 -23.73
N ASN A 138 -4.64 10.37 -24.60
CA ASN A 138 -5.79 11.20 -24.96
C ASN A 138 -6.90 11.17 -23.90
N ILE A 139 -6.84 10.25 -22.94
CA ILE A 139 -7.85 10.07 -21.89
C ILE A 139 -7.25 10.45 -20.53
N GLU A 140 -7.40 11.72 -20.18
CA GLU A 140 -6.87 12.25 -18.92
C GLU A 140 -7.89 12.23 -17.78
N MET A 141 -7.37 12.07 -16.56
CA MET A 141 -8.16 12.21 -15.33
C MET A 141 -8.62 13.66 -15.17
N PRO A 142 -9.88 13.91 -14.74
CA PRO A 142 -10.35 15.27 -14.50
C PRO A 142 -9.48 15.96 -13.46
N ASN A 143 -9.26 17.26 -13.64
CA ASN A 143 -8.58 18.06 -12.64
C ASN A 143 -9.46 18.19 -11.39
N LEU A 144 -9.17 17.36 -10.38
CA LEU A 144 -9.87 17.35 -9.09
C LEU A 144 -9.39 18.46 -8.13
N GLY A 145 -8.33 19.18 -8.47
CA GLY A 145 -7.77 20.28 -7.66
C GLY A 145 -7.58 19.87 -6.20
N ILE A 146 -8.13 20.67 -5.27
CA ILE A 146 -8.03 20.39 -3.83
C ILE A 146 -8.81 19.14 -3.37
N LEU A 147 -9.77 18.64 -4.17
CA LEU A 147 -10.61 17.51 -3.76
C LEU A 147 -9.83 16.20 -3.71
N ILE A 148 -8.74 16.06 -4.48
CA ILE A 148 -7.93 14.83 -4.49
C ILE A 148 -7.35 14.52 -3.11
N TYR A 149 -6.98 15.55 -2.33
CA TYR A 149 -6.45 15.41 -0.98
C TYR A 149 -7.46 14.78 -0.01
N PHE A 150 -8.76 14.90 -0.28
CA PHE A 150 -9.80 14.29 0.55
C PHE A 150 -9.99 12.81 0.29
N VAL A 151 -9.47 12.26 -0.82
CA VAL A 151 -9.39 10.81 -1.03
C VAL A 151 -8.48 10.19 0.03
N ALA A 152 -7.33 10.82 0.31
CA ALA A 152 -6.44 10.37 1.36
C ALA A 152 -7.09 10.46 2.74
N LEU A 153 -7.84 11.53 3.01
CA LEU A 153 -8.62 11.69 4.24
C LEU A 153 -9.68 10.59 4.41
N ALA A 154 -10.39 10.23 3.33
CA ALA A 154 -11.41 9.18 3.37
C ALA A 154 -10.82 7.82 3.75
N PHE A 155 -9.64 7.50 3.22
CA PHE A 155 -8.91 6.30 3.60
C PHE A 155 -8.56 6.32 5.09
N ILE A 156 -8.02 7.43 5.60
CA ILE A 156 -7.72 7.58 7.04
C ILE A 156 -8.98 7.48 7.91
N MET A 157 -10.11 7.99 7.44
CA MET A 157 -11.37 7.91 8.17
C MET A 157 -11.88 6.47 8.35
N LEU A 158 -11.51 5.53 7.47
CA LEU A 158 -11.80 4.11 7.66
C LEU A 158 -11.22 3.59 8.98
N PHE A 159 -9.96 3.93 9.29
CA PHE A 159 -9.28 3.52 10.51
C PHE A 159 -9.95 4.12 11.75
N TYR A 160 -10.27 5.42 11.70
CA TYR A 160 -10.95 6.09 12.80
C TYR A 160 -12.37 5.54 13.03
N ALA A 161 -13.12 5.27 11.96
CA ALA A 161 -14.43 4.66 12.02
C ALA A 161 -14.37 3.31 12.76
N LEU A 162 -13.43 2.44 12.38
CA LEU A 162 -13.33 1.09 12.95
C LEU A 162 -12.84 1.04 14.40
N ILE A 163 -12.04 2.03 14.83
CA ILE A 163 -11.44 2.06 16.17
C ILE A 163 -12.27 2.89 17.16
N TYR A 164 -12.79 4.05 16.75
CA TYR A 164 -13.31 5.06 17.68
C TYR A 164 -14.82 5.33 17.56
N PHE A 165 -15.44 5.03 16.41
CA PHE A 165 -16.88 5.22 16.28
C PHE A 165 -17.65 4.00 16.82
N LYS A 166 -18.68 4.27 17.64
CA LYS A 166 -19.59 3.24 18.14
C LYS A 166 -20.78 2.98 17.21
N SER A 167 -21.15 3.99 16.42
CA SER A 167 -22.30 3.90 15.51
C SER A 167 -21.98 2.99 14.34
N LYS A 168 -22.72 1.87 14.22
CA LYS A 168 -22.62 0.96 13.08
C LYS A 168 -22.92 1.67 11.76
N THR A 169 -23.87 2.60 11.77
CA THR A 169 -24.21 3.41 10.59
C THR A 169 -23.03 4.24 10.10
N MET A 170 -22.27 4.86 11.01
CA MET A 170 -21.08 5.63 10.62
C MET A 170 -19.97 4.74 10.05
N ILE A 171 -19.76 3.55 10.65
CA ILE A 171 -18.78 2.59 10.14
C ILE A 171 -19.17 2.13 8.73
N ILE A 172 -20.43 1.77 8.52
CA ILE A 172 -20.96 1.33 7.22
C ILE A 172 -20.84 2.47 6.20
N LEU A 173 -21.25 3.69 6.55
CA LEU A 173 -21.17 4.86 5.67
C LEU A 173 -19.75 5.12 5.18
N ILE A 174 -18.78 5.24 6.10
CA ILE A 174 -17.37 5.49 5.74
C ILE A 174 -16.78 4.33 4.92
N THR A 175 -17.18 3.10 5.23
CA THR A 175 -16.76 1.92 4.44
C THR A 175 -17.30 2.00 3.02
N ILE A 176 -18.59 2.33 2.84
CA ILE A 176 -19.21 2.49 1.52
C ILE A 176 -18.53 3.60 0.72
N LEU A 177 -18.22 4.74 1.34
CA LEU A 177 -17.52 5.84 0.66
C LEU A 177 -16.12 5.42 0.17
N ASN A 178 -15.38 4.64 0.97
CA ASN A 178 -14.09 4.10 0.54
C ASN A 178 -14.25 3.07 -0.60
N LEU A 179 -15.25 2.20 -0.54
CA LEU A 179 -15.55 1.25 -1.61
C LEU A 179 -15.99 1.97 -2.90
N LEU A 180 -16.68 3.11 -2.79
CA LEU A 180 -17.03 3.93 -3.94
C LEU A 180 -15.77 4.49 -4.63
N VAL A 181 -14.81 5.02 -3.88
CA VAL A 181 -13.50 5.44 -4.41
C VAL A 181 -12.80 4.28 -5.11
N ALA A 182 -12.74 3.11 -4.46
CA ALA A 182 -12.10 1.92 -5.04
C ALA A 182 -12.77 1.49 -6.36
N THR A 183 -14.09 1.62 -6.45
CA THR A 183 -14.87 1.31 -7.65
C THR A 183 -14.58 2.30 -8.77
N VAL A 184 -14.63 3.60 -8.48
CA VAL A 184 -14.41 4.66 -9.48
C VAL A 184 -12.98 4.70 -9.98
N THR A 185 -12.00 4.44 -9.11
CA THR A 185 -10.58 4.33 -9.53
C THR A 185 -10.31 3.06 -10.35
N MET A 186 -11.22 2.09 -10.33
CA MET A 186 -11.03 0.77 -10.93
C MET A 186 -9.69 0.14 -10.53
N ALA A 187 -9.14 0.49 -9.37
CA ALA A 187 -7.83 0.07 -8.92
C ALA A 187 -7.96 -1.05 -7.88
N LYS A 188 -7.49 -2.25 -8.23
CA LYS A 188 -7.53 -3.43 -7.33
C LYS A 188 -6.70 -3.20 -6.07
N THR A 189 -5.62 -2.43 -6.17
CA THR A 189 -4.76 -2.01 -5.05
C THR A 189 -5.53 -1.21 -4.00
N THR A 190 -6.46 -0.34 -4.41
CA THR A 190 -7.33 0.42 -3.50
C THR A 190 -8.28 -0.51 -2.73
N PHE A 191 -8.93 -1.45 -3.42
CA PHE A 191 -9.78 -2.46 -2.77
C PHE A 191 -8.99 -3.30 -1.76
N LEU A 192 -7.80 -3.76 -2.16
CA LEU A 192 -6.92 -4.57 -1.32
C LEU A 192 -6.48 -3.81 -0.08
N SER A 193 -6.12 -2.52 -0.24
CA SER A 193 -5.75 -1.63 0.86
C SER A 193 -6.87 -1.44 1.87
N ILE A 194 -8.10 -1.18 1.40
CA ILE A 194 -9.29 -1.03 2.26
C ILE A 194 -9.55 -2.34 3.02
N MET A 195 -9.56 -3.46 2.30
CA MET A 195 -9.87 -4.77 2.87
C MET A 195 -8.84 -5.17 3.93
N PHE A 196 -7.54 -5.18 3.60
CA PHE A 196 -6.51 -5.61 4.54
C PHE A 196 -6.42 -4.70 5.76
N SER A 197 -6.51 -3.39 5.57
CA SER A 197 -6.54 -2.43 6.68
C SER A 197 -7.70 -2.70 7.63
N ALA A 198 -8.90 -2.88 7.09
CA ALA A 198 -10.11 -3.10 7.89
C ALA A 198 -10.06 -4.43 8.64
N LEU A 199 -9.62 -5.50 7.97
CA LEU A 199 -9.50 -6.82 8.57
C LEU A 199 -8.40 -6.86 9.64
N TYR A 200 -7.24 -6.27 9.38
CA TYR A 200 -6.17 -6.16 10.38
C TYR A 200 -6.63 -5.42 11.63
N LEU A 201 -7.29 -4.27 11.49
CA LEU A 201 -7.82 -3.54 12.64
C LEU A 201 -8.88 -4.33 13.41
N CYS A 202 -9.75 -5.05 12.71
CA CYS A 202 -10.73 -5.92 13.37
C CYS A 202 -10.04 -7.07 14.12
N TYR A 203 -8.95 -7.61 13.57
CA TYR A 203 -8.15 -8.67 14.19
C TYR A 203 -7.47 -8.17 15.47
N VAL A 204 -6.77 -7.03 15.42
CA VAL A 204 -6.10 -6.44 16.59
C VAL A 204 -7.08 -6.10 17.70
N GLN A 205 -8.31 -5.71 17.35
CA GLN A 205 -9.38 -5.47 18.32
C GLN A 205 -10.04 -6.75 18.86
N GLY A 206 -9.60 -7.94 18.43
CA GLY A 206 -10.18 -9.23 18.83
C GLY A 206 -11.58 -9.51 18.28
N LYS A 207 -12.07 -8.70 17.32
CA LYS A 207 -13.39 -8.86 16.70
C LYS A 207 -13.43 -10.03 15.71
N ILE A 208 -12.30 -10.33 15.09
CA ILE A 208 -12.15 -11.45 14.14
C ILE A 208 -10.90 -12.27 14.44
N LYS A 209 -10.92 -13.52 13.99
CA LYS A 209 -9.77 -14.47 14.01
C LYS A 209 -9.05 -14.50 12.66
N ILE A 210 -7.84 -15.08 12.64
CA ILE A 210 -7.01 -15.25 11.43
C ILE A 210 -7.75 -15.88 10.24
N ARG A 211 -8.63 -16.86 10.48
CA ARG A 211 -9.44 -17.50 9.42
C ARG A 211 -10.29 -16.52 8.61
N HIS A 212 -10.71 -15.40 9.22
CA HIS A 212 -11.51 -14.40 8.51
C HIS A 212 -10.66 -13.55 7.56
N LEU A 213 -9.34 -13.47 7.77
CA LEU A 213 -8.44 -12.88 6.78
C LEU A 213 -8.40 -13.73 5.52
N VAL A 214 -8.37 -15.05 5.67
CA VAL A 214 -8.42 -16.00 4.56
C VAL A 214 -9.74 -15.84 3.79
N TYR A 215 -10.87 -15.74 4.50
CA TYR A 215 -12.16 -15.46 3.86
C TYR A 215 -12.19 -14.11 3.14
N GLY A 216 -11.57 -13.08 3.72
CA GLY A 216 -11.38 -11.79 3.07
C GLY A 216 -10.60 -11.91 1.77
N LEU A 217 -9.45 -12.58 1.80
CA LEU A 217 -8.63 -12.80 0.61
C LEU A 217 -9.38 -13.57 -0.49
N LEU A 218 -10.14 -14.61 -0.13
CA LEU A 218 -10.98 -15.34 -1.08
C LEU A 218 -12.08 -14.45 -1.68
N ALA A 219 -12.73 -13.62 -0.86
CA ALA A 219 -13.72 -12.66 -1.32
C ALA A 219 -13.10 -11.61 -2.27
N PHE A 220 -11.86 -11.17 -2.01
CA PHE A 220 -11.13 -10.26 -2.89
C PHE A 220 -10.77 -10.90 -4.23
N ILE A 221 -10.37 -12.18 -4.24
CA ILE A 221 -10.09 -12.91 -5.49
C ILE A 221 -11.37 -12.96 -6.33
N LEU A 222 -12.51 -13.33 -5.73
CA LEU A 222 -13.82 -13.35 -6.42
C LEU A 222 -14.22 -11.97 -6.93
N LEU A 223 -14.05 -10.93 -6.11
CA LEU A 223 -14.30 -9.54 -6.52
C LEU A 223 -13.40 -9.11 -7.67
N SER A 224 -12.13 -9.52 -7.64
CA SER A 224 -11.14 -9.18 -8.68
C SER A 224 -11.49 -9.82 -10.03
N PHE A 225 -12.02 -11.05 -10.02
CA PHE A 225 -12.60 -11.66 -11.21
C PHE A 225 -13.82 -10.89 -11.70
N GLY A 226 -14.75 -10.52 -10.80
CA GLY A 226 -15.92 -9.72 -11.17
C GLY A 226 -15.55 -8.37 -11.80
N VAL A 227 -14.63 -7.62 -11.20
CA VAL A 227 -14.11 -6.35 -11.75
C VAL A 227 -13.41 -6.56 -13.09
N GLN A 228 -12.73 -7.69 -13.28
CA GLN A 228 -12.11 -8.01 -14.57
C GLN A 228 -13.14 -8.32 -15.64
N SER A 229 -14.17 -9.11 -15.32
CA SER A 229 -15.27 -9.40 -16.25
C SER A 229 -16.03 -8.14 -16.67
N LEU A 230 -16.22 -7.17 -15.75
CA LEU A 230 -16.80 -5.87 -16.09
C LEU A 230 -15.93 -5.04 -17.04
N ARG A 231 -14.64 -5.34 -17.18
CA ARG A 231 -13.73 -4.68 -18.13
C ARG A 231 -13.68 -5.38 -19.49
N ALA A 232 -13.77 -6.71 -19.50
CA ALA A 232 -13.55 -7.54 -20.67
C ALA A 232 -14.78 -7.66 -21.57
N VAL A 233 -15.63 -6.62 -21.63
CA VAL A 233 -16.80 -6.62 -22.52
C VAL A 233 -16.28 -6.71 -23.96
N GLY A 234 -16.40 -7.90 -24.57
CA GLY A 234 -15.98 -8.18 -25.94
C GLY A 234 -14.68 -8.98 -26.12
N GLU A 235 -14.00 -9.42 -25.05
CA GLU A 235 -12.76 -10.23 -25.14
C GLU A 235 -12.84 -11.54 -24.33
N ASP A 236 -12.27 -12.62 -24.86
CA ASP A 236 -12.18 -13.90 -24.16
C ASP A 236 -11.18 -13.82 -23.00
N LEU A 237 -11.65 -14.12 -21.79
CA LEU A 237 -10.83 -14.11 -20.58
C LEU A 237 -10.12 -15.46 -20.35
N GLU A 238 -8.83 -15.54 -20.65
CA GLU A 238 -7.99 -16.65 -20.15
C GLU A 238 -7.71 -16.48 -18.64
N THR A 239 -8.48 -17.19 -17.83
CA THR A 239 -8.53 -17.03 -16.35
C THR A 239 -7.26 -17.43 -15.61
N ASN A 240 -6.50 -18.43 -16.11
CA ASN A 240 -5.28 -18.91 -15.46
C ASN A 240 -4.07 -17.98 -15.72
N SER A 241 -3.92 -17.45 -16.94
CA SER A 241 -2.89 -16.44 -17.26
C SER A 241 -3.07 -15.18 -16.41
N PHE A 242 -4.34 -14.77 -16.22
CA PHE A 242 -4.67 -13.59 -15.44
C PHE A 242 -4.15 -13.62 -13.99
N LEU A 243 -4.40 -14.68 -13.21
CA LEU A 243 -4.00 -14.66 -11.80
C LEU A 243 -2.47 -14.60 -11.64
N ALA A 244 -1.74 -15.31 -12.52
CA ALA A 244 -0.29 -15.25 -12.57
C ALA A 244 0.20 -13.83 -12.95
N LEU A 245 -0.43 -13.19 -13.93
CA LEU A 245 -0.09 -11.82 -14.35
C LEU A 245 -0.18 -10.85 -13.18
N TYR A 246 -1.21 -10.92 -12.35
CA TYR A 246 -1.34 -9.97 -11.24
C TYR A 246 -0.43 -10.27 -10.05
N LEU A 247 -0.14 -11.55 -9.79
CA LEU A 247 0.57 -11.93 -8.57
C LEU A 247 2.07 -12.14 -8.76
N SER A 248 2.53 -12.35 -9.99
CA SER A 248 3.96 -12.62 -10.26
C SER A 248 4.59 -11.81 -11.39
N SER A 249 3.82 -11.04 -12.18
CA SER A 249 4.42 -10.27 -13.30
C SER A 249 5.51 -9.31 -12.85
N SER A 250 5.32 -8.63 -11.73
CA SER A 250 6.26 -7.65 -11.20
C SER A 250 7.62 -8.21 -10.85
N ILE A 251 7.68 -9.48 -10.45
CA ILE A 251 8.94 -10.20 -10.21
C ILE A 251 9.71 -10.34 -11.53
N VAL A 252 9.02 -10.73 -12.59
CA VAL A 252 9.60 -10.96 -13.92
C VAL A 252 9.98 -9.64 -14.58
N ALA A 253 9.10 -8.63 -14.49
CA ALA A 253 9.36 -7.29 -15.00
C ALA A 253 10.63 -6.70 -14.36
N PHE A 254 10.77 -6.83 -13.03
CA PHE A 254 12.00 -6.41 -12.35
C PHE A 254 13.24 -7.19 -12.83
N ASP A 255 13.13 -8.52 -12.96
CA ASP A 255 14.27 -9.37 -13.33
C ASP A 255 14.81 -9.11 -14.74
N TYR A 256 13.96 -8.63 -15.66
CA TYR A 256 14.34 -8.40 -17.05
C TYR A 256 14.57 -6.92 -17.36
N TYR A 257 13.68 -6.04 -16.93
CA TYR A 257 13.65 -4.66 -17.44
C TYR A 257 14.32 -3.63 -16.54
N THR A 258 14.46 -3.85 -15.23
CA THR A 258 15.03 -2.81 -14.35
C THR A 258 16.55 -2.72 -14.47
N ILE A 259 17.10 -1.60 -14.92
CA ILE A 259 18.55 -1.42 -15.09
C ILE A 259 19.10 -0.66 -13.88
N PRO A 260 20.21 -1.11 -13.24
CA PRO A 260 20.77 -0.37 -12.12
C PRO A 260 21.46 0.91 -12.61
N PHE A 261 21.27 2.02 -11.91
CA PHE A 261 21.86 3.33 -12.25
C PHE A 261 21.43 3.85 -13.64
N SER A 262 20.22 3.51 -14.09
CA SER A 262 19.69 3.99 -15.38
C SER A 262 18.91 5.30 -15.28
N SER A 263 18.61 5.77 -14.08
CA SER A 263 17.92 7.03 -13.87
C SER A 263 18.72 8.21 -14.43
N GLU A 264 18.09 9.03 -15.26
CA GLU A 264 18.71 10.21 -15.88
C GLU A 264 19.15 11.24 -14.83
N HIS A 265 18.42 11.31 -13.73
CA HIS A 265 18.70 12.20 -12.61
C HIS A 265 18.77 11.42 -11.30
N LEU A 266 19.63 11.90 -10.40
CA LEU A 266 19.91 11.24 -9.13
C LEU A 266 18.63 11.09 -8.30
N GLY A 267 18.22 9.85 -8.02
CA GLY A 267 17.09 9.58 -7.15
C GLY A 267 15.75 10.05 -7.71
N MET A 268 15.57 10.10 -9.03
CA MET A 268 14.34 10.65 -9.63
C MET A 268 13.10 9.81 -9.31
N HIS A 269 13.23 8.50 -9.13
CA HIS A 269 12.12 7.63 -8.73
C HIS A 269 11.94 7.60 -7.20
N THR A 270 13.04 7.52 -6.45
CA THR A 270 13.07 7.41 -4.98
C THR A 270 12.74 8.74 -4.29
N PHE A 271 13.28 9.84 -4.78
CA PHE A 271 13.09 11.20 -4.25
C PHE A 271 12.18 12.03 -5.15
N ARG A 272 11.24 11.38 -5.85
CA ARG A 272 10.26 11.99 -6.76
C ARG A 272 9.58 13.25 -6.21
N ILE A 273 9.26 13.29 -4.92
CA ILE A 273 8.66 14.47 -4.29
C ILE A 273 9.54 15.72 -4.37
N LEU A 274 10.86 15.57 -4.30
CA LEU A 274 11.80 16.68 -4.43
C LEU A 274 11.76 17.26 -5.84
N TYR A 275 11.64 16.40 -6.87
CA TYR A 275 11.45 16.82 -8.26
C TYR A 275 10.07 17.47 -8.47
N ALA A 276 9.01 16.97 -7.83
CA ALA A 276 7.68 17.59 -7.93
C ALA A 276 7.66 19.02 -7.35
N ILE A 277 8.31 19.22 -6.19
CA ILE A 277 8.46 20.53 -5.56
C ILE A 277 9.37 21.42 -6.41
N GLY A 278 10.53 20.90 -6.82
CA GLY A 278 11.50 21.61 -7.65
C GLY A 278 10.91 22.08 -8.97
N HIS A 279 10.14 21.23 -9.66
CA HIS A 279 9.47 21.57 -10.91
C HIS A 279 8.44 22.69 -10.73
N THR A 280 7.65 22.64 -9.66
CA THR A 280 6.69 23.71 -9.33
C THR A 280 7.40 25.05 -9.08
N LEU A 281 8.63 25.02 -8.57
CA LEU A 281 9.47 26.20 -8.35
C LEU A 281 10.32 26.60 -9.58
N GLY A 282 10.25 25.85 -10.69
CA GLY A 282 11.06 26.07 -11.88
C GLY A 282 12.55 25.71 -11.72
N ILE A 283 12.89 24.82 -10.78
CA ILE A 283 14.26 24.43 -10.42
C ILE A 283 14.67 23.09 -11.06
N THR A 284 13.73 22.17 -11.25
CA THR A 284 14.00 20.81 -11.76
C THR A 284 13.07 20.44 -12.91
N GLU A 285 13.44 19.41 -13.64
CA GLU A 285 12.56 18.72 -14.59
C GLU A 285 11.29 18.17 -13.90
N PRO A 286 10.23 17.89 -14.69
CA PRO A 286 9.02 17.26 -14.16
C PRO A 286 9.32 15.97 -13.38
N PRO A 287 8.58 15.69 -12.30
CA PRO A 287 8.72 14.42 -11.60
C PRO A 287 8.32 13.26 -12.51
N THR A 288 9.02 12.13 -12.41
CA THR A 288 8.69 10.91 -13.17
C THR A 288 7.24 10.50 -12.96
N GLU A 289 6.64 9.75 -13.88
CA GLU A 289 5.29 9.23 -13.65
C GLU A 289 5.28 8.17 -12.53
N THR A 290 4.16 8.07 -11.81
CA THR A 290 3.95 7.01 -10.80
C THR A 290 3.42 5.73 -11.42
N ILE A 291 2.86 5.83 -12.62
CA ILE A 291 2.48 4.69 -13.45
C ILE A 291 3.63 4.50 -14.42
N LEU A 292 4.22 3.31 -14.40
CA LEU A 292 5.37 3.02 -15.24
C LEU A 292 4.91 2.60 -16.64
N GLU A 293 5.85 2.61 -17.58
CA GLU A 293 5.62 2.12 -18.92
C GLU A 293 5.34 0.60 -18.92
N PHE A 294 4.54 0.17 -19.89
CA PHE A 294 4.22 -1.24 -20.07
C PHE A 294 5.37 -1.98 -20.76
N VAL A 295 5.80 -3.09 -20.17
CA VAL A 295 6.81 -4.01 -20.71
C VAL A 295 6.22 -5.40 -20.97
N SER A 296 6.84 -6.13 -21.91
CA SER A 296 6.32 -7.43 -22.38
C SER A 296 7.03 -8.61 -21.73
N ILE A 297 6.37 -9.25 -20.77
CA ILE A 297 6.79 -10.50 -20.15
C ILE A 297 5.92 -11.67 -20.63
N PRO A 298 6.03 -12.03 -21.93
CA PRO A 298 4.96 -12.56 -22.77
C PRO A 298 3.58 -11.87 -22.74
N ASP A 299 3.17 -11.36 -21.58
CA ASP A 299 2.03 -10.48 -21.39
C ASP A 299 2.49 -9.05 -21.04
N MET A 300 1.62 -8.05 -21.21
CA MET A 300 1.95 -6.67 -20.87
C MET A 300 1.74 -6.40 -19.36
N THR A 301 2.74 -5.80 -18.72
CA THR A 301 2.65 -5.33 -17.33
C THR A 301 3.39 -4.02 -17.15
N ASN A 302 2.95 -3.21 -16.19
CA ASN A 302 3.62 -1.97 -15.80
C ASN A 302 3.88 -1.89 -14.30
N THR A 303 3.70 -3.01 -13.59
CA THR A 303 3.97 -3.08 -12.16
C THR A 303 5.32 -3.71 -11.93
N TYR A 304 6.12 -3.09 -11.07
CA TYR A 304 7.40 -3.62 -10.62
C TYR A 304 7.37 -3.82 -9.12
N THR A 305 8.33 -4.58 -8.60
CA THR A 305 8.43 -4.79 -7.14
C THR A 305 8.80 -3.52 -6.41
N ASN A 306 8.61 -3.49 -5.09
CA ASN A 306 8.98 -2.35 -4.25
C ASN A 306 10.47 -1.95 -4.32
N MET A 307 11.34 -2.84 -4.78
CA MET A 307 12.78 -2.58 -4.93
C MET A 307 13.09 -1.72 -6.17
N TYR A 308 12.14 -1.57 -7.10
CA TYR A 308 12.31 -0.87 -8.37
C TYR A 308 12.97 0.51 -8.25
N PRO A 309 12.40 1.50 -7.53
CA PRO A 309 12.94 2.85 -7.53
C PRO A 309 14.36 2.89 -6.92
N PHE A 310 14.60 2.11 -5.87
CA PHE A 310 15.90 2.09 -5.19
C PHE A 310 16.99 1.43 -6.05
N TYR A 311 16.61 0.39 -6.79
CA TYR A 311 17.53 -0.31 -7.68
C TYR A 311 17.82 0.50 -8.93
N GLU A 312 16.82 1.14 -9.52
CA GLU A 312 17.03 1.95 -10.72
C GLU A 312 17.90 3.18 -10.43
N ASP A 313 17.62 3.88 -9.32
CA ASP A 313 18.36 5.09 -8.96
C ASP A 313 19.78 4.77 -8.44
N PHE A 314 19.98 3.68 -7.68
CA PHE A 314 21.21 3.45 -6.91
C PHE A 314 21.71 2.00 -6.89
N GLY A 315 21.16 1.13 -7.74
CA GLY A 315 21.50 -0.29 -7.81
C GLY A 315 21.25 -1.05 -6.49
N ASN A 316 22.00 -2.14 -6.30
CA ASN A 316 21.89 -2.96 -5.08
C ASN A 316 22.27 -2.19 -3.79
N ILE A 317 23.08 -1.13 -3.88
CA ILE A 317 23.42 -0.29 -2.74
C ILE A 317 22.17 0.47 -2.27
N GLY A 318 21.39 1.02 -3.20
CA GLY A 318 20.09 1.64 -2.90
C GLY A 318 19.15 0.67 -2.20
N VAL A 319 18.97 -0.52 -2.79
CA VAL A 319 18.11 -1.55 -2.22
C VAL A 319 18.54 -1.92 -0.79
N PHE A 320 19.84 -2.07 -0.54
CA PHE A 320 20.35 -2.33 0.81
C PHE A 320 20.03 -1.19 1.77
N VAL A 321 20.35 0.06 1.41
CA VAL A 321 20.10 1.23 2.26
C VAL A 321 18.61 1.38 2.57
N PHE A 322 17.75 1.31 1.56
CA PHE A 322 16.32 1.48 1.75
C PHE A 322 15.66 0.29 2.45
N SER A 323 16.21 -0.92 2.32
CA SER A 323 15.76 -2.05 3.15
C SER A 323 16.00 -1.80 4.64
N ILE A 324 17.12 -1.16 5.00
CA ILE A 324 17.43 -0.77 6.38
C ILE A 324 16.49 0.35 6.85
N VAL A 325 16.28 1.38 6.01
CA VAL A 325 15.35 2.48 6.33
C VAL A 325 13.95 1.94 6.59
N TYR A 326 13.46 1.05 5.73
CA TYR A 326 12.20 0.36 5.88
C TYR A 326 12.17 -0.48 7.16
N GLY A 327 13.18 -1.32 7.40
CA GLY A 327 13.20 -2.19 8.57
C GLY A 327 13.18 -1.38 9.87
N ILE A 328 13.97 -0.29 9.98
CA ILE A 328 13.92 0.65 11.11
C ILE A 328 12.51 1.23 11.27
N PHE A 329 11.94 1.77 10.19
CA PHE A 329 10.63 2.40 10.21
C PHE A 329 9.54 1.44 10.70
N TYR A 330 9.47 0.24 10.12
CA TYR A 330 8.47 -0.77 10.49
C TYR A 330 8.72 -1.38 11.87
N GLY A 331 9.98 -1.61 12.25
CA GLY A 331 10.34 -2.11 13.59
C GLY A 331 9.92 -1.14 14.70
N PHE A 332 10.16 0.16 14.50
CA PHE A 332 9.70 1.22 15.40
C PHE A 332 8.17 1.26 15.50
N LEU A 333 7.47 1.33 14.36
CA LEU A 333 6.00 1.41 14.36
C LEU A 333 5.37 0.17 14.98
N TYR A 334 5.88 -1.02 14.66
CA TYR A 334 5.41 -2.27 15.22
C TYR A 334 5.56 -2.28 16.74
N LYS A 335 6.75 -1.96 17.27
CA LYS A 335 7.00 -1.88 18.72
C LYS A 335 6.01 -0.96 19.43
N LYS A 336 5.84 0.25 18.90
CA LYS A 336 4.95 1.26 19.50
C LYS A 336 3.48 0.87 19.39
N SER A 337 3.07 0.29 18.26
CA SER A 337 1.71 -0.22 18.04
C SER A 337 1.37 -1.34 19.03
N ARG A 338 2.19 -2.39 19.11
CA ARG A 338 1.94 -3.56 19.97
C ARG A 338 1.96 -3.26 21.47
N THR A 339 2.65 -2.19 21.87
CA THR A 339 2.71 -1.72 23.26
C THR A 339 1.63 -0.66 23.59
N GLY A 340 0.65 -0.48 22.70
CA GLY A 340 -0.56 0.31 22.95
C GLY A 340 -0.53 1.75 22.43
N GLY A 341 0.51 2.16 21.69
CA GLY A 341 0.60 3.47 21.08
C GLY A 341 -0.48 3.67 20.00
N LYS A 342 -1.44 4.57 20.26
CA LYS A 342 -2.64 4.70 19.42
C LYS A 342 -2.41 5.34 18.06
N ILE A 343 -1.54 6.35 18.00
CA ILE A 343 -1.13 6.95 16.72
C ILE A 343 -0.40 5.89 15.89
N GLN A 344 0.54 5.18 16.54
CA GLN A 344 1.34 4.17 15.88
C GLN A 344 0.51 2.96 15.44
N LEU A 345 -0.58 2.62 16.15
CA LEU A 345 -1.51 1.60 15.68
C LEU A 345 -2.18 1.99 14.36
N VAL A 346 -2.66 3.24 14.23
CA VAL A 346 -3.26 3.74 12.99
C VAL A 346 -2.23 3.76 11.86
N LEU A 347 -1.05 4.35 12.11
CA LEU A 347 0.02 4.40 11.11
C LEU A 347 0.47 3.00 10.70
N TYR A 348 0.71 2.10 11.66
CA TYR A 348 1.14 0.76 11.36
C TYR A 348 0.09 -0.02 10.56
N ALA A 349 -1.21 0.15 10.85
CA ALA A 349 -2.27 -0.45 10.04
C ALA A 349 -2.27 0.03 8.58
N ILE A 350 -1.96 1.31 8.35
CA ILE A 350 -1.80 1.87 6.99
C ILE A 350 -0.59 1.25 6.30
N PHE A 351 0.59 1.33 6.92
CA PHE A 351 1.83 0.88 6.28
C PHE A 351 1.91 -0.64 6.13
N LEU A 352 1.24 -1.41 7.00
CA LEU A 352 1.16 -2.86 6.87
C LEU A 352 0.53 -3.30 5.54
N THR A 353 -0.41 -2.52 4.97
CA THR A 353 -0.95 -2.89 3.65
C THR A 353 0.08 -2.77 2.55
N PHE A 354 1.01 -1.82 2.66
CA PHE A 354 2.11 -1.69 1.71
C PHE A 354 3.07 -2.87 1.82
N VAL A 355 3.38 -3.34 3.04
CA VAL A 355 4.12 -4.60 3.26
C VAL A 355 3.47 -5.78 2.54
N LEU A 356 2.14 -5.91 2.69
CA LEU A 356 1.39 -7.00 2.06
C LEU A 356 1.33 -6.90 0.53
N MET A 357 1.71 -5.76 -0.06
CA MET A 357 1.68 -5.51 -1.50
C MET A 357 3.08 -5.23 -2.08
N GLU A 358 4.17 -5.41 -1.33
CA GLU A 358 5.53 -5.08 -1.78
C GLU A 358 5.94 -5.80 -3.07
N PHE A 359 5.34 -6.96 -3.36
CA PHE A 359 5.62 -7.71 -4.58
C PHE A 359 5.03 -7.08 -5.86
N ILE A 360 4.14 -6.09 -5.76
CA ILE A 360 3.50 -5.40 -6.91
C ILE A 360 3.80 -3.89 -7.00
N GLY A 361 4.56 -3.32 -6.06
CA GLY A 361 4.88 -1.90 -6.12
C GLY A 361 5.58 -1.35 -4.88
N GLU A 362 6.27 -0.22 -5.07
CA GLU A 362 6.72 0.65 -4.00
C GLU A 362 5.63 1.70 -3.77
N PHE A 363 5.13 1.83 -2.54
CA PHE A 363 3.98 2.70 -2.24
C PHE A 363 4.29 3.83 -1.25
N ILE A 364 5.52 3.94 -0.75
CA ILE A 364 5.88 4.96 0.24
C ILE A 364 6.58 6.14 -0.43
N PHE A 365 7.71 5.89 -1.10
CA PHE A 365 8.59 6.90 -1.70
C PHE A 365 8.07 7.40 -3.04
N THR A 366 7.61 6.51 -3.92
CA THR A 366 6.99 6.89 -5.20
C THR A 366 5.73 7.74 -4.98
N ASN A 367 5.02 7.48 -3.88
CA ASN A 367 3.77 8.14 -3.50
C ASN A 367 3.94 9.04 -2.25
N MET A 368 5.14 9.59 -2.02
CA MET A 368 5.48 10.31 -0.79
C MET A 368 4.53 11.46 -0.46
N SER A 369 3.97 12.16 -1.45
CA SER A 369 2.95 13.20 -1.21
C SER A 369 1.71 12.63 -0.50
N VAL A 370 1.17 11.51 -0.98
CA VAL A 370 0.01 10.85 -0.37
C VAL A 370 0.40 10.22 0.96
N THR A 371 1.60 9.66 1.07
CA THR A 371 2.13 9.14 2.34
C THR A 371 2.20 10.20 3.43
N ILE A 372 2.68 11.41 3.10
CA ILE A 372 2.71 12.54 4.03
C ILE A 372 1.28 12.92 4.44
N GLN A 373 0.34 12.96 3.50
CA GLN A 373 -1.08 13.22 3.81
C GLN A 373 -1.65 12.18 4.78
N TYR A 374 -1.34 10.89 4.58
CA TYR A 374 -1.74 9.83 5.52
C TYR A 374 -1.20 10.08 6.92
N ILE A 375 0.09 10.40 7.04
CA ILE A 375 0.71 10.70 8.34
C ILE A 375 0.07 11.92 8.99
N VAL A 376 -0.14 13.00 8.24
CA VAL A 376 -0.75 14.24 8.74
C VAL A 376 -2.18 13.98 9.21
N PHE A 377 -3.05 13.41 8.38
CA PHE A 377 -4.43 13.15 8.75
C PHE A 377 -4.56 12.10 9.87
N ALA A 378 -3.64 11.12 9.95
CA ALA A 378 -3.61 10.16 11.06
C ALA A 378 -3.12 10.76 12.38
N THR A 379 -2.33 11.84 12.36
CA THR A 379 -1.75 12.43 13.58
C THR A 379 -2.53 13.65 14.08
N LEU A 380 -3.09 14.45 13.18
CA LEU A 380 -3.72 15.74 13.50
C LEU A 380 -4.84 15.64 14.55
N PRO A 381 -5.77 14.65 14.51
CA PRO A 381 -6.82 14.53 15.53
C PRO A 381 -6.26 14.35 16.95
N PHE A 382 -5.08 13.74 17.08
CA PHE A 382 -4.45 13.51 18.38
C PHE A 382 -3.71 14.73 18.93
N LEU A 383 -3.32 15.69 18.08
CA LEU A 383 -2.70 16.96 18.50
C LEU A 383 -3.72 17.90 19.16
N PHE A 384 -4.96 17.89 18.67
CA PHE A 384 -6.06 18.69 19.22
C PHE A 384 -6.85 17.98 20.32
N SER A 385 -6.29 16.89 20.86
CA SER A 385 -6.87 16.19 22.00
C SER A 385 -6.79 17.06 23.24
N LYS A 386 -7.90 17.25 23.95
CA LYS A 386 -7.83 17.74 25.33
C LYS A 386 -7.17 16.64 26.15
N GLN A 387 -5.89 16.78 26.44
CA GLN A 387 -5.23 15.94 27.42
C GLN A 387 -5.96 16.12 28.75
N ASN A 388 -6.68 15.09 29.21
CA ASN A 388 -7.05 14.96 30.62
C ASN A 388 -5.79 14.55 31.39
N THR A 389 -4.76 15.40 31.39
CA THR A 389 -3.53 15.22 32.18
C THR A 389 -3.76 15.48 33.67
N SER A 390 -4.93 15.98 34.08
CA SER A 390 -5.24 16.31 35.47
C SER A 390 -5.48 15.13 36.41
N LYS A 391 -5.39 13.86 35.95
CA LYS A 391 -5.67 12.68 36.80
C LYS A 391 -4.47 11.82 37.18
N TYR A 392 -3.26 12.13 36.69
CA TYR A 392 -2.10 11.26 36.95
C TYR A 392 -0.83 12.00 37.39
N SER A 393 -0.93 13.29 37.72
CA SER A 393 0.08 13.95 38.56
C SER A 393 -0.24 13.69 40.04
N THR A 394 -0.17 12.42 40.47
CA THR A 394 -0.05 12.01 41.88
C THR A 394 0.03 10.48 41.97
N LYS A 395 1.23 9.94 41.89
CA LYS A 395 1.87 9.09 42.91
C LYS A 395 3.21 8.58 42.40
#